data_AF-A0A6A3V9R6-F1
#
_entry.id   AF-A0A6A3V9R6-F1
#
_cell.length_a   1.000
_cell.length_b   1.000
_cell.length_c   1.000
_cell.angle_alpha   90.00
_cell.angle_beta   90.00
_cell.angle_gamma   90.00
#
_symmetry.space_group_name_H-M   'P 1'
#
loop_
_entity.id
_entity.type
_entity.pdbx_description
1 polymer ?
#
loop_
_entity_poly.entity_id
_entity_poly.type
_entity_poly.pdbx_seq_one_letter_code
_entity_poly.pdbx_strand_id
1 'polypeptide(L)'
;MEGVTKAVEKSIGEEMPEDFGIMLDGWSHGTEHYLAVYGCYNTPSGPRYPLLSMAPVMQEPDDKMNADGHMRAIMRFLPFFGKTIDQCKFLVGDNCAVNKRLANLMKVPLVGCGSNRLNLAVRDFLAPYETALEEVQQLMRKLRTLNQASKLSMKTSLLPVLRQDTRWYSTYTMLERYFRLREFLSADDDDVADLLPSRSTHRKLEDLLSKLGCIDSISKKLQADGLTLLDARDLFDGLLEIRPSMGKYLGTCMLGCI
;
A
#
# COMPACT_ATOMS: atom_id res chain seq x y z
N MET A 1 -33.42 -12.49 -3.35
CA MET A 1 -31.99 -12.23 -3.17
C MET A 1 -31.23 -13.51 -2.83
N GLU A 2 -31.68 -14.30 -1.85
CA GLU A 2 -31.05 -15.57 -1.46
C GLU A 2 -30.84 -16.59 -2.60
N GLY A 3 -31.80 -16.74 -3.52
CA GLY A 3 -31.64 -17.62 -4.68
C GLY A 3 -30.53 -17.18 -5.65
N VAL A 4 -30.31 -15.88 -5.79
CA VAL A 4 -29.23 -15.33 -6.62
C VAL A 4 -27.89 -15.56 -5.93
N THR A 5 -27.80 -15.31 -4.62
CA THR A 5 -26.59 -15.58 -3.83
C THR A 5 -26.16 -17.04 -3.96
N LYS A 6 -27.07 -18.00 -3.73
CA LYS A 6 -26.77 -19.43 -3.85
C LYS A 6 -26.34 -19.84 -5.27
N ALA A 7 -26.95 -19.23 -6.29
CA ALA A 7 -26.55 -19.49 -7.68
C ALA A 7 -25.13 -18.98 -7.97
N VAL A 8 -24.76 -17.80 -7.45
CA VAL A 8 -23.41 -17.24 -7.58
C VAL A 8 -22.39 -18.07 -6.80
N GLU A 9 -22.70 -18.44 -5.56
CA GLU A 9 -21.85 -19.31 -4.72
C GLU A 9 -21.57 -20.64 -5.43
N LYS A 10 -22.60 -21.29 -5.98
CA LYS A 10 -22.45 -22.53 -6.75
C LYS A 10 -21.60 -22.33 -8.01
N SER A 11 -21.85 -21.27 -8.78
CA SER A 11 -21.09 -20.97 -10.00
C SER A 11 -19.61 -20.71 -9.72
N ILE A 12 -19.30 -19.97 -8.65
CA ILE A 12 -17.91 -19.74 -8.22
C ILE A 12 -17.28 -21.06 -7.76
N GLY A 13 -18.01 -21.85 -6.97
CA GLY A 13 -17.53 -23.14 -6.45
C GLY A 13 -17.20 -24.16 -7.55
N GLU A 14 -18.00 -24.19 -8.62
CA GLU A 14 -17.81 -25.04 -9.80
C GLU A 14 -16.61 -24.60 -10.65
N GLU A 15 -16.34 -23.29 -10.78
CA GLU A 15 -15.17 -22.77 -11.50
C GLU A 15 -13.88 -22.95 -10.70
N MET A 16 -13.95 -22.80 -9.38
CA MET A 16 -12.78 -22.91 -8.49
C MET A 16 -12.17 -24.32 -8.54
N PRO A 17 -10.85 -24.45 -8.70
CA PRO A 17 -10.17 -25.74 -8.64
C PRO A 17 -10.17 -26.34 -7.23
N GLU A 18 -9.70 -27.58 -7.10
CA GLU A 18 -9.45 -28.18 -5.78
C GLU A 18 -8.30 -27.50 -5.05
N ASP A 19 -7.25 -27.11 -5.76
CA ASP A 19 -6.10 -26.40 -5.18
C ASP A 19 -6.16 -24.91 -5.54
N PHE A 20 -6.26 -24.04 -4.54
CA PHE A 20 -6.38 -22.59 -4.73
C PHE A 20 -5.58 -21.80 -3.69
N GLY A 21 -5.39 -20.50 -3.92
CA GLY A 21 -4.89 -19.56 -2.92
C GLY A 21 -5.99 -18.65 -2.40
N ILE A 22 -5.73 -18.00 -1.27
CA ILE A 22 -6.62 -16.97 -0.71
C ILE A 22 -5.88 -15.63 -0.70
N MET A 23 -6.51 -14.58 -1.20
CA MET A 23 -6.01 -13.21 -1.11
C MET A 23 -6.82 -12.40 -0.10
N LEU A 24 -6.12 -11.73 0.80
CA LEU A 24 -6.68 -10.95 1.90
C LEU A 24 -6.41 -9.46 1.65
N ASP A 25 -7.47 -8.65 1.67
CA ASP A 25 -7.37 -7.20 1.61
C ASP A 25 -8.09 -6.57 2.80
N GLY A 26 -7.32 -5.91 3.65
CA GLY A 26 -7.79 -5.31 4.90
C GLY A 26 -7.66 -3.80 4.87
N TRP A 27 -8.75 -3.08 5.15
CA TRP A 27 -8.72 -1.63 5.25
C TRP A 27 -9.59 -1.14 6.40
N SER A 28 -9.34 0.07 6.87
CA SER A 28 -10.16 0.71 7.91
C SER A 28 -10.96 1.86 7.33
N HIS A 29 -12.23 1.96 7.72
CA HIS A 29 -13.12 3.06 7.38
C HIS A 29 -13.85 3.53 8.64
N GLY A 30 -13.59 4.78 9.05
CA GLY A 30 -14.08 5.29 10.33
C GLY A 30 -13.49 4.50 11.51
N THR A 31 -14.37 3.95 12.35
CA THR A 31 -14.01 3.11 13.50
C THR A 31 -14.00 1.61 13.19
N GLU A 32 -14.35 1.22 11.96
CA GLU A 32 -14.49 -0.17 11.57
C GLU A 32 -13.31 -0.63 10.72
N HIS A 33 -12.90 -1.88 10.91
CA HIS A 33 -11.94 -2.56 10.06
C HIS A 33 -12.67 -3.58 9.21
N TYR A 34 -12.41 -3.58 7.91
CA TYR A 34 -13.01 -4.49 6.94
C TYR A 34 -11.95 -5.45 6.44
N LEU A 35 -12.37 -6.69 6.22
CA LEU A 35 -11.57 -7.71 5.54
C LEU A 35 -12.34 -8.24 4.35
N ALA A 36 -11.77 -8.10 3.17
CA ALA A 36 -12.19 -8.81 1.97
C ALA A 36 -11.31 -10.04 1.75
N VAL A 37 -11.96 -11.15 1.37
CA VAL A 37 -11.32 -12.43 1.08
C VAL A 37 -11.66 -12.83 -0.34
N TYR A 38 -10.65 -13.06 -1.15
CA TYR A 38 -10.77 -13.47 -2.55
C TYR A 38 -10.19 -14.87 -2.74
N GLY A 39 -10.79 -15.66 -3.63
CA GLY A 39 -10.13 -16.84 -4.18
C GLY A 39 -9.04 -16.41 -5.16
N CYS A 40 -7.97 -17.17 -5.30
CA CYS A 40 -6.86 -16.89 -6.20
C CYS A 40 -6.46 -18.17 -6.92
N TYR A 41 -6.71 -18.24 -8.23
CA TYR A 41 -6.40 -19.42 -9.05
C TYR A 41 -6.28 -19.05 -10.53
N ASN A 42 -5.73 -19.97 -11.33
CA ASN A 42 -5.58 -19.79 -12.77
C ASN A 42 -6.61 -20.63 -13.53
N THR A 43 -7.10 -20.06 -14.64
CA THR A 43 -7.90 -20.75 -15.65
C THR A 43 -7.21 -20.64 -17.01
N PRO A 44 -7.64 -21.38 -18.05
CA PRO A 44 -7.14 -21.18 -19.41
C PRO A 44 -7.32 -19.74 -19.93
N SER A 45 -8.29 -19.00 -19.37
CA SER A 45 -8.57 -17.60 -19.72
C SER A 45 -7.75 -16.58 -18.92
N GLY A 46 -6.86 -17.05 -18.02
CA GLY A 46 -6.06 -16.21 -17.14
C GLY A 46 -6.41 -16.36 -15.65
N PRO A 47 -5.79 -15.52 -14.80
CA PRO A 47 -6.01 -15.58 -13.36
C PRO A 47 -7.41 -15.11 -12.98
N ARG A 48 -7.93 -15.68 -11.90
CA ARG A 48 -9.26 -15.40 -11.35
C ARG A 48 -9.17 -14.99 -9.89
N TYR A 49 -9.92 -13.96 -9.54
CA TYR A 49 -9.96 -13.38 -8.20
C TYR A 49 -11.39 -13.13 -7.69
N PRO A 50 -12.26 -14.16 -7.58
CA PRO A 50 -13.63 -13.94 -7.11
C PRO A 50 -13.64 -13.52 -5.65
N LEU A 51 -14.46 -12.51 -5.31
CA LEU A 51 -14.74 -12.13 -3.93
C LEU A 51 -15.56 -13.24 -3.25
N LEU A 52 -15.04 -13.82 -2.17
CA LEU A 52 -15.68 -14.89 -1.41
C LEU A 52 -16.41 -14.36 -0.18
N SER A 53 -15.83 -13.35 0.46
CA SER A 53 -16.41 -12.73 1.65
C SER A 53 -15.91 -11.30 1.82
N MET A 54 -16.76 -10.43 2.34
CA MET A 54 -16.39 -9.10 2.80
C MET A 54 -17.20 -8.80 4.06
N ALA A 55 -16.51 -8.56 5.17
CA ALA A 55 -17.17 -8.32 6.44
C ALA A 55 -16.35 -7.37 7.33
N PRO A 56 -17.02 -6.59 8.21
CA PRO A 56 -16.33 -5.91 9.28
C PRO A 56 -15.77 -6.93 10.27
N VAL A 57 -14.54 -6.70 10.72
CA VAL A 57 -13.86 -7.48 11.76
C VAL A 57 -14.07 -6.75 13.08
N MET A 58 -14.80 -7.39 14.02
CA MET A 58 -14.94 -6.84 15.37
C MET A 58 -13.58 -6.85 16.07
N GLN A 59 -13.14 -5.69 16.55
CA GLN A 59 -11.96 -5.54 17.41
C GLN A 59 -12.43 -5.54 18.88
N GLU A 60 -12.11 -6.59 19.63
CA GLU A 60 -12.35 -6.63 21.08
C GLU A 60 -11.19 -5.98 21.87
N PRO A 61 -11.44 -5.40 23.06
CA PRO A 61 -10.45 -4.58 23.78
C PRO A 61 -9.17 -5.31 24.21
N ASP A 62 -9.18 -6.64 24.28
CA ASP A 62 -8.03 -7.51 24.57
C ASP A 62 -7.43 -8.16 23.31
N ASP A 63 -7.81 -7.72 22.10
CA ASP A 63 -7.42 -8.34 20.83
C ASP A 63 -5.94 -8.15 20.50
N LYS A 64 -5.13 -9.04 21.07
CA LYS A 64 -4.04 -9.64 20.30
C LYS A 64 -4.65 -10.45 19.14
N MET A 65 -4.75 -9.84 17.96
CA MET A 65 -4.50 -10.54 16.69
C MET A 65 -5.35 -11.81 16.42
N ASN A 66 -6.59 -11.63 15.96
CA ASN A 66 -7.57 -12.71 15.76
C ASN A 66 -7.35 -13.56 14.48
N ALA A 67 -6.12 -14.05 14.25
CA ALA A 67 -5.84 -15.01 13.18
C ALA A 67 -6.72 -16.28 13.29
N ASP A 68 -7.02 -16.75 14.51
CA ASP A 68 -7.97 -17.84 14.74
C ASP A 68 -9.40 -17.48 14.30
N GLY A 69 -9.85 -16.25 14.56
CA GLY A 69 -11.14 -15.74 14.11
C GLY A 69 -11.21 -15.59 12.60
N HIS A 70 -10.16 -15.09 11.96
CA HIS A 70 -10.05 -15.07 10.50
C HIS A 70 -10.13 -16.49 9.93
N MET A 71 -9.41 -17.44 10.53
CA MET A 71 -9.45 -18.85 10.13
C MET A 71 -10.86 -19.44 10.29
N ARG A 72 -11.52 -19.22 11.42
CA ARG A 72 -12.91 -19.66 11.65
C ARG A 72 -13.89 -19.03 10.67
N ALA A 73 -13.73 -17.76 10.34
CA ALA A 73 -14.55 -17.08 9.35
C ALA A 73 -14.37 -17.71 7.96
N ILE A 74 -13.12 -17.96 7.54
CA ILE A 74 -12.79 -18.65 6.29
C ILE A 74 -13.42 -20.04 6.25
N MET A 75 -13.23 -20.84 7.31
CA MET A 75 -13.83 -22.19 7.41
C MET A 75 -15.37 -22.16 7.37
N ARG A 76 -16.00 -21.06 7.78
CA ARG A 76 -17.46 -20.93 7.80
C ARG A 76 -18.04 -20.65 6.42
N PHE A 77 -17.40 -19.81 5.60
CA PHE A 77 -17.96 -19.44 4.30
C PHE A 77 -17.46 -20.33 3.14
N LEU A 78 -16.27 -20.95 3.23
CA LEU A 78 -15.76 -21.82 2.16
C LEU A 78 -16.72 -22.97 1.78
N PRO A 79 -17.46 -23.60 2.71
CA PRO A 79 -18.45 -24.62 2.37
C PRO A 79 -19.58 -24.14 1.45
N PHE A 80 -19.90 -22.85 1.41
CA PHE A 80 -20.89 -22.31 0.46
C PHE A 80 -20.44 -22.47 -0.99
N PHE A 81 -19.13 -22.54 -1.22
CA PHE A 81 -18.50 -22.76 -2.53
C PHE A 81 -18.10 -24.24 -2.74
N GLY A 82 -18.46 -25.15 -1.84
CA GLY A 82 -18.03 -26.54 -1.89
C GLY A 82 -16.53 -26.74 -1.65
N LYS A 83 -15.89 -25.80 -0.94
CA LYS A 83 -14.45 -25.81 -0.65
C LYS A 83 -14.15 -25.98 0.83
N THR A 84 -12.95 -26.42 1.14
CA THR A 84 -12.42 -26.55 2.51
C THR A 84 -11.14 -25.74 2.67
N ILE A 85 -10.71 -25.54 3.92
CA ILE A 85 -9.49 -24.79 4.20
C ILE A 85 -8.22 -25.56 3.79
N ASP A 86 -8.24 -26.90 3.81
CA ASP A 86 -7.09 -27.76 3.46
C ASP A 86 -6.73 -27.71 1.96
N GLN A 87 -7.67 -27.25 1.15
CA GLN A 87 -7.52 -27.01 -0.28
C GLN A 87 -6.77 -25.70 -0.58
N CYS A 88 -6.66 -24.79 0.40
CA CYS A 88 -5.86 -23.58 0.27
C CYS A 88 -4.36 -23.92 0.31
N LYS A 89 -3.60 -23.48 -0.69
CA LYS A 89 -2.16 -23.76 -0.82
C LYS A 89 -1.25 -22.59 -0.48
N PHE A 90 -1.77 -21.37 -0.49
CA PHE A 90 -1.01 -20.17 -0.15
C PHE A 90 -1.96 -19.03 0.23
N LEU A 91 -1.45 -18.08 1.02
CA LEU A 91 -2.11 -16.82 1.28
C LEU A 91 -1.40 -15.70 0.53
N VAL A 92 -2.15 -14.69 0.09
CA VAL A 92 -1.64 -13.43 -0.45
C VAL A 92 -2.16 -12.32 0.44
N GLY A 93 -1.29 -11.44 0.90
CA GLY A 93 -1.71 -10.33 1.76
C GLY A 93 -0.54 -9.49 2.22
N ASP A 94 -0.81 -8.44 2.97
CA ASP A 94 0.26 -7.70 3.62
C ASP A 94 0.97 -8.56 4.69
N ASN A 95 2.25 -8.29 4.93
CA ASN A 95 3.08 -9.00 5.90
C ASN A 95 2.77 -8.61 7.36
N CYS A 96 1.52 -8.20 7.64
CA CYS A 96 1.10 -7.86 9.00
C CYS A 96 1.16 -9.11 9.89
N ALA A 97 1.21 -8.87 11.19
CA ALA A 97 1.41 -9.93 12.16
C ALA A 97 0.23 -10.94 12.15
N VAL A 98 -0.99 -10.48 11.83
CA VAL A 98 -2.20 -11.32 11.74
C VAL A 98 -2.12 -12.28 10.56
N ASN A 99 -1.78 -11.79 9.36
CA ASN A 99 -1.66 -12.61 8.16
C ASN A 99 -0.51 -13.62 8.27
N LYS A 100 0.61 -13.23 8.88
CA LYS A 100 1.71 -14.17 9.20
C LYS A 100 1.25 -15.28 10.14
N ARG A 101 0.52 -14.92 11.20
CA ARG A 101 -0.02 -15.90 12.16
C ARG A 101 -1.04 -16.81 11.50
N LEU A 102 -1.91 -16.29 10.64
CA LEU A 102 -2.91 -17.06 9.89
C LEU A 102 -2.24 -18.06 8.94
N ALA A 103 -1.23 -17.63 8.18
CA ALA A 103 -0.44 -18.51 7.31
C ALA A 103 0.21 -19.65 8.10
N ASN A 104 0.77 -19.37 9.27
CA ASN A 104 1.35 -20.37 10.16
C ASN A 104 0.30 -21.34 10.71
N LEU A 105 -0.88 -20.86 11.11
CA LEU A 105 -1.99 -21.71 11.57
C LEU A 105 -2.49 -22.64 10.45
N MET A 106 -2.60 -22.11 9.23
CA MET A 106 -3.00 -22.86 8.04
C MET A 106 -1.87 -23.73 7.47
N LYS A 107 -0.63 -23.55 7.92
CA LYS A 107 0.58 -24.23 7.43
C LYS A 107 0.81 -24.05 5.92
N VAL A 108 0.55 -22.84 5.42
CA VAL A 108 0.74 -22.47 4.01
C VAL A 108 1.66 -21.25 3.91
N PRO A 109 2.40 -21.08 2.80
CA PRO A 109 3.21 -19.90 2.58
C PRO A 109 2.35 -18.61 2.48
N LEU A 110 2.91 -17.51 2.97
CA LEU A 110 2.37 -16.16 2.78
C LEU A 110 3.16 -15.43 1.68
N VAL A 111 2.49 -15.10 0.58
CA VAL A 111 3.00 -14.20 -0.46
C VAL A 111 2.73 -12.77 -0.03
N GLY A 112 3.80 -12.05 0.31
CA GLY A 112 3.69 -10.69 0.81
C GLY A 112 3.35 -9.67 -0.29
N CYS A 113 2.51 -8.68 0.04
CA CYS A 113 2.19 -7.58 -0.87
C CYS A 113 3.45 -6.75 -1.23
N GLY A 114 3.79 -6.71 -2.52
CA GLY A 114 4.95 -5.97 -3.04
C GLY A 114 4.86 -4.47 -2.77
N SER A 115 3.69 -3.87 -2.98
CA SER A 115 3.44 -2.45 -2.69
C SER A 115 3.67 -2.11 -1.21
N ASN A 116 3.27 -2.99 -0.29
CA ASN A 116 3.51 -2.78 1.13
C ASN A 116 5.00 -2.91 1.50
N ARG A 117 5.70 -3.91 0.94
CA ARG A 117 7.16 -4.05 1.12
C ARG A 117 7.91 -2.82 0.60
N LEU A 118 7.52 -2.30 -0.55
CA LEU A 118 8.06 -1.06 -1.10
C LEU A 118 7.77 0.13 -0.18
N ASN A 119 6.55 0.29 0.33
CA ASN A 119 6.21 1.36 1.27
C ASN A 119 7.09 1.31 2.54
N LEU A 120 7.33 0.11 3.10
CA LEU A 120 8.22 -0.06 4.25
C LEU A 120 9.67 0.32 3.92
N ALA A 121 10.18 -0.11 2.76
CA ALA A 121 11.53 0.23 2.29
C ALA A 121 11.71 1.74 2.10
N VAL A 122 10.73 2.40 1.48
CA VAL A 122 10.77 3.85 1.23
C VAL A 122 10.69 4.62 2.54
N ARG A 123 9.85 4.19 3.49
CA ARG A 123 9.77 4.86 4.80
C ARG A 123 11.10 4.82 5.55
N ASP A 124 11.79 3.68 5.55
CA ASP A 124 13.13 3.56 6.14
C ASP A 124 14.15 4.45 5.42
N PHE A 125 14.08 4.49 4.08
CA PHE A 125 14.91 5.36 3.24
C PHE A 125 14.67 6.86 3.46
N LEU A 126 13.43 7.27 3.81
CA LEU A 126 13.06 8.67 4.06
C LEU A 126 13.48 9.17 5.44
N ALA A 127 13.78 8.29 6.40
CA ALA A 127 14.11 8.68 7.78
C ALA A 127 15.20 9.77 7.89
N PRO A 128 16.30 9.76 7.10
CA PRO A 128 17.33 10.81 7.15
C PRO A 128 16.92 12.18 6.55
N TYR A 129 15.73 12.25 5.94
CA TYR A 129 15.19 13.45 5.29
C TYR A 129 14.05 14.08 6.09
N GLU A 130 13.65 13.47 7.21
CA GLU A 130 12.42 13.83 7.92
C GLU A 130 12.36 15.30 8.34
N THR A 131 13.46 15.87 8.84
CA THR A 131 13.55 17.30 9.17
C THR A 131 13.30 18.19 7.95
N ALA A 132 13.91 17.86 6.82
CA ALA A 132 13.76 18.61 5.58
C ALA A 132 12.34 18.48 5.00
N LEU A 133 11.73 17.30 5.14
CA LEU A 133 10.34 17.07 4.74
C LEU A 133 9.36 17.84 5.62
N GLU A 134 9.64 17.96 6.92
CA GLU A 134 8.80 18.73 7.84
C GLU A 134 8.85 20.24 7.56
N GLU A 135 10.01 20.78 7.16
CA GLU A 135 10.10 22.17 6.67
C GLU A 135 9.12 22.42 5.51
N VAL A 136 9.09 21.51 4.52
CA VAL A 136 8.14 21.61 3.39
C VAL A 136 6.70 21.43 3.84
N GLN A 137 6.43 20.50 4.76
CA GLN A 137 5.08 20.27 5.31
C GLN A 137 4.56 21.54 6.03
N GLN A 138 5.41 22.22 6.81
CA GLN A 138 5.07 23.48 7.48
C GLN A 138 4.78 24.60 6.47
N LEU A 139 5.62 24.73 5.44
CA LEU A 139 5.37 25.65 4.33
C LEU A 139 4.03 25.35 3.64
N MET A 140 3.76 24.09 3.30
CA MET A 140 2.52 23.68 2.66
C MET A 140 1.30 23.96 3.54
N ARG A 141 1.39 23.77 4.87
CA ARG A 141 0.34 24.16 5.82
C ARG A 141 0.10 25.66 5.81
N LYS A 142 1.14 26.50 5.81
CA LYS A 142 1.01 27.96 5.72
C LYS A 142 0.33 28.38 4.42
N LEU A 143 0.71 27.79 3.29
CA LEU A 143 0.11 28.09 1.98
C LEU A 143 -1.37 27.70 1.88
N ARG A 144 -1.85 26.79 2.73
CA ARG A 144 -3.28 26.42 2.81
C ARG A 144 -4.13 27.39 3.65
N THR A 145 -3.52 28.32 4.39
CA THR A 145 -4.28 29.33 5.14
C THR A 145 -5.02 30.26 4.19
N LEU A 146 -6.20 30.76 4.58
CA LEU A 146 -7.07 31.56 3.70
C LEU A 146 -6.34 32.73 3.03
N ASN A 147 -5.54 33.48 3.80
CA ASN A 147 -4.81 34.64 3.29
C ASN A 147 -3.76 34.23 2.23
N GLN A 148 -2.99 33.19 2.51
CA GLN A 148 -1.93 32.73 1.61
C GLN A 148 -2.48 31.98 0.40
N ALA A 149 -3.56 31.20 0.57
CA ALA A 149 -4.26 30.56 -0.52
C ALA A 149 -4.85 31.58 -1.49
N SER A 150 -5.38 32.71 -0.98
CA SER A 150 -5.87 33.83 -1.81
C SER A 150 -4.73 34.51 -2.59
N LYS A 151 -3.60 34.80 -1.92
CA LYS A 151 -2.40 35.34 -2.59
C LYS A 151 -1.88 34.38 -3.68
N LEU A 152 -1.87 33.07 -3.40
CA LEU A 152 -1.34 32.05 -4.30
C LEU A 152 -2.26 31.82 -5.50
N SER A 153 -3.59 31.85 -5.32
CA SER A 153 -4.56 31.65 -6.39
C SER A 153 -4.53 32.75 -7.46
N MET A 154 -4.09 33.95 -7.09
CA MET A 154 -3.83 35.03 -8.04
C MET A 154 -2.63 34.76 -8.96
N LYS A 155 -1.70 33.89 -8.55
CA LYS A 155 -0.48 33.56 -9.30
C LYS A 155 -0.58 32.23 -10.04
N THR A 156 -1.29 31.25 -9.47
CA THR A 156 -1.36 29.89 -10.02
C THR A 156 -2.64 29.16 -9.60
N SER A 157 -3.09 28.22 -10.41
CA SER A 157 -4.21 27.31 -10.08
C SER A 157 -3.78 26.12 -9.21
N LEU A 158 -2.48 26.00 -8.91
CA LEU A 158 -1.95 24.88 -8.14
C LEU A 158 -2.27 25.02 -6.64
N LEU A 159 -2.90 23.99 -6.08
CA LEU A 159 -3.14 23.90 -4.64
C LEU A 159 -1.99 23.19 -3.90
N PRO A 160 -1.64 23.64 -2.69
CA PRO A 160 -0.71 22.93 -1.81
C PRO A 160 -1.24 21.55 -1.41
N VAL A 161 -0.34 20.58 -1.28
CA VAL A 161 -0.65 19.20 -0.87
C VAL A 161 0.09 18.89 0.42
N LEU A 162 -0.59 18.26 1.39
CA LEU A 162 0.04 17.78 2.62
C LEU A 162 0.39 16.30 2.49
N ARG A 163 1.53 15.90 3.05
CA ARG A 163 1.87 14.48 3.19
C ARG A 163 1.07 13.81 4.32
N GLN A 164 0.83 12.52 4.16
CA GLN A 164 0.38 11.56 5.17
C GLN A 164 1.55 10.64 5.53
N ASP A 165 1.96 10.64 6.79
CA ASP A 165 3.20 9.98 7.24
C ASP A 165 3.22 8.46 6.97
N THR A 166 2.06 7.83 6.88
CA THR A 166 1.92 6.38 6.66
C THR A 166 2.05 5.96 5.19
N ARG A 167 1.99 6.91 4.25
CA ARG A 167 1.94 6.63 2.79
C ARG A 167 3.02 7.41 2.07
N TRP A 168 4.08 6.74 1.65
CA TRP A 168 5.23 7.36 1.00
C TRP A 168 4.85 8.18 -0.26
N TYR A 169 3.84 7.73 -1.02
CA TYR A 169 3.37 8.42 -2.24
C TYR A 169 2.87 9.85 -1.97
N SER A 170 2.31 10.10 -0.78
CA SER A 170 1.89 11.44 -0.38
C SER A 170 3.09 12.38 -0.16
N THR A 171 4.23 11.85 0.29
CA THR A 171 5.49 12.59 0.42
C THR A 171 6.03 12.95 -0.96
N TYR A 172 6.03 11.99 -1.90
CA TYR A 172 6.42 12.25 -3.28
C TYR A 172 5.55 13.35 -3.93
N THR A 173 4.23 13.24 -3.81
CA THR A 173 3.28 14.22 -4.35
C THR A 173 3.44 15.61 -3.72
N MET A 174 3.69 15.68 -2.40
CA MET A 174 3.96 16.94 -1.71
C MET A 174 5.23 17.60 -2.25
N LEU A 175 6.31 16.84 -2.42
CA LEU A 175 7.56 17.37 -2.96
C LEU A 175 7.42 17.84 -4.41
N GLU A 176 6.81 17.03 -5.27
CA GLU A 176 6.54 17.44 -6.66
C GLU A 176 5.71 18.75 -6.67
N ARG A 177 4.70 18.84 -5.81
CA ARG A 177 3.89 20.06 -5.67
C ARG A 177 4.72 21.25 -5.17
N TYR A 178 5.60 21.04 -4.20
CA TYR A 178 6.49 22.07 -3.68
C TYR A 178 7.37 22.67 -4.77
N PHE A 179 8.04 21.82 -5.56
CA PHE A 179 8.92 22.30 -6.63
C PHE A 179 8.17 23.09 -7.70
N ARG A 180 6.94 22.69 -8.03
CA ARG A 180 6.07 23.45 -8.95
C ARG A 180 5.57 24.77 -8.35
N LEU A 181 5.34 24.82 -7.04
CA LEU A 181 4.90 26.05 -6.38
C LEU A 181 6.05 27.03 -6.15
N ARG A 182 7.29 26.54 -6.08
CA ARG A 182 8.46 27.32 -5.67
C ARG A 182 8.65 28.61 -6.46
N GLU A 183 8.40 28.59 -7.77
CA GLU A 183 8.55 29.78 -8.63
C GLU A 183 7.57 30.92 -8.30
N PHE A 184 6.45 30.62 -7.63
CA PHE A 184 5.42 31.58 -7.25
C PHE A 184 5.60 32.14 -5.83
N LEU A 185 6.49 31.54 -5.03
CA LEU A 185 6.76 31.93 -3.66
C LEU A 185 7.87 33.00 -3.63
N SER A 186 7.55 34.17 -3.07
CA SER A 186 8.52 35.25 -2.93
C SER A 186 9.30 35.10 -1.62
N ALA A 187 10.61 35.32 -1.69
CA ALA A 187 11.44 35.49 -0.49
C ALA A 187 11.22 36.85 0.19
N ASP A 188 10.53 37.78 -0.48
CA ASP A 188 10.17 39.10 0.05
C ASP A 188 8.80 39.11 0.76
N ASP A 189 8.08 37.99 0.78
CA ASP A 189 6.86 37.85 1.58
C ASP A 189 7.23 37.36 2.98
N ASP A 190 7.35 38.29 3.95
CA ASP A 190 7.73 38.01 5.34
C ASP A 190 6.87 36.89 5.98
N ASP A 191 5.62 36.69 5.52
CA ASP A 191 4.75 35.62 6.03
C ASP A 191 5.22 34.20 5.67
N VAL A 192 6.05 34.08 4.64
CA VAL A 192 6.44 32.82 3.98
C VAL A 192 7.96 32.65 3.92
N ALA A 193 8.72 33.75 3.89
CA ALA A 193 10.17 33.78 3.76
C ALA A 193 10.88 32.88 4.78
N ASP A 194 10.48 32.96 6.05
CA ASP A 194 11.05 32.17 7.15
C ASP A 194 10.75 30.66 7.03
N LEU A 195 9.73 30.29 6.25
CA LEU A 195 9.34 28.89 6.02
C LEU A 195 9.93 28.32 4.73
N LEU A 196 10.63 29.12 3.93
CA LEU A 196 11.27 28.62 2.72
C LEU A 196 12.47 27.75 3.10
N PRO A 197 12.56 26.50 2.59
CA PRO A 197 13.72 25.67 2.82
C PRO A 197 15.02 26.37 2.38
N SER A 198 16.07 26.23 3.20
CA SER A 198 17.39 26.77 2.88
C SER A 198 17.89 26.28 1.52
N ARG A 199 18.83 26.98 0.88
CA ARG A 199 19.41 26.53 -0.41
C ARG A 199 19.98 25.11 -0.34
N SER A 200 20.62 24.75 0.79
CA SER A 200 21.12 23.40 1.04
C SER A 200 19.99 22.39 1.19
N THR A 201 18.94 22.71 1.96
CA THR A 201 17.77 21.83 2.12
C THR A 201 17.07 21.62 0.78
N HIS A 202 16.88 22.68 0.01
CA HIS A 202 16.25 22.63 -1.30
C HIS A 202 16.98 21.68 -2.26
N ARG A 203 18.31 21.80 -2.38
CA ARG A 203 19.12 20.89 -3.21
C ARG A 203 19.05 19.44 -2.72
N LYS A 204 19.06 19.22 -1.39
CA LYS A 204 18.89 17.89 -0.79
C LYS A 204 17.53 17.28 -1.15
N LEU A 205 16.46 18.08 -1.14
CA LEU A 205 15.11 17.66 -1.50
C LEU A 205 14.94 17.43 -3.01
N GLU A 206 15.68 18.15 -3.85
CA GLU A 206 15.66 17.98 -5.31
C GLU A 206 16.28 16.63 -5.70
N ASP A 207 17.44 16.32 -5.12
CA ASP A 207 18.07 15.01 -5.24
C ASP A 207 17.15 13.89 -4.70
N LEU A 208 16.48 14.12 -3.56
CA LEU A 208 15.50 13.18 -3.03
C LEU A 208 14.32 12.95 -3.99
N LEU A 209 13.76 14.01 -4.58
CA LEU A 209 12.64 13.90 -5.52
C LEU A 209 13.01 13.07 -6.74
N SER A 210 14.20 13.31 -7.31
CA SER A 210 14.73 12.49 -8.42
C SER A 210 14.85 11.02 -8.02
N LYS A 211 15.35 10.74 -6.80
CA LYS A 211 15.47 9.38 -6.27
C LYS A 211 14.11 8.69 -6.10
N LEU A 212 13.09 9.43 -5.66
CA LEU A 212 11.71 8.93 -5.49
C LEU A 212 10.99 8.73 -6.83
N GLY A 213 11.32 9.49 -7.88
CA GLY A 213 10.71 9.30 -9.22
C GLY A 213 10.96 7.91 -9.81
N CYS A 214 12.15 7.34 -9.60
CA CYS A 214 12.44 5.95 -9.97
C CYS A 214 11.56 4.96 -9.21
N ILE A 215 11.37 5.18 -7.91
CA ILE A 215 10.53 4.36 -7.03
C ILE A 215 9.05 4.45 -7.43
N ASP A 216 8.58 5.62 -7.83
CA ASP A 216 7.23 5.83 -8.35
C ASP A 216 6.95 5.05 -9.63
N SER A 217 7.90 5.04 -10.57
CA SER A 217 7.79 4.21 -11.77
C SER A 217 7.65 2.72 -11.43
N ILE A 218 8.44 2.22 -10.48
CA ILE A 218 8.35 0.84 -10.01
C ILE A 218 7.01 0.59 -9.32
N SER A 219 6.57 1.48 -8.44
CA SER A 219 5.28 1.35 -7.74
C SER A 219 4.10 1.29 -8.71
N LYS A 220 4.12 2.08 -9.78
CA LYS A 220 3.09 2.05 -10.82
C LYS A 220 3.11 0.72 -11.59
N LYS A 221 4.29 0.21 -11.93
CA LYS A 221 4.43 -1.11 -12.56
C LYS A 221 3.94 -2.23 -11.63
N LEU A 222 4.24 -2.16 -10.33
CA LEU A 222 3.77 -3.14 -9.34
C LEU A 222 2.24 -3.24 -9.24
N GLN A 223 1.54 -2.17 -9.62
CA GLN A 223 0.08 -2.07 -9.60
C GLN A 223 -0.55 -2.33 -10.98
N ALA A 224 0.25 -2.61 -12.00
CA ALA A 224 -0.24 -2.86 -13.34
C ALA A 224 -0.87 -4.25 -13.46
N ASP A 225 -1.95 -4.34 -14.21
CA ASP A 225 -2.60 -5.61 -14.51
C ASP A 225 -1.65 -6.55 -15.27
N GLY A 226 -1.67 -7.84 -14.90
CA GLY A 226 -0.87 -8.87 -15.56
C GLY A 226 0.58 -8.97 -15.10
N LEU A 227 1.03 -8.16 -14.13
CA LEU A 227 2.35 -8.30 -13.52
C LEU A 227 2.49 -9.64 -12.79
N THR A 228 3.56 -10.39 -13.10
CA THR A 228 3.86 -11.65 -12.42
C THR A 228 4.72 -11.43 -11.16
N LEU A 229 4.78 -12.46 -10.29
CA LEU A 229 5.70 -12.44 -9.15
C LEU A 229 7.18 -12.40 -9.58
N LEU A 230 7.50 -12.91 -10.77
CA LEU A 230 8.84 -12.83 -11.35
C LEU A 230 9.16 -11.39 -11.77
N ASP A 231 8.24 -10.74 -12.49
CA ASP A 231 8.41 -9.33 -12.88
C ASP A 231 8.56 -8.43 -11.64
N ALA A 232 7.76 -8.68 -10.60
CA ALA A 232 7.88 -7.96 -9.33
C ALA A 232 9.26 -8.17 -8.68
N ARG A 233 9.83 -9.38 -8.78
CA ARG A 233 11.17 -9.68 -8.27
C ARG A 233 12.24 -8.96 -9.08
N ASP A 234 12.17 -9.00 -10.41
CA ASP A 234 13.11 -8.33 -11.30
C ASP A 234 13.11 -6.81 -11.07
N LEU A 235 11.93 -6.22 -10.87
CA LEU A 235 11.80 -4.80 -10.50
C LEU A 235 12.49 -4.47 -9.17
N PHE A 236 12.36 -5.34 -8.17
CA PHE A 236 13.04 -5.16 -6.88
C PHE A 236 14.54 -5.38 -6.98
N ASP A 237 15.00 -6.36 -7.75
CA ASP A 237 16.43 -6.61 -7.96
C ASP A 237 17.11 -5.43 -8.66
N GLY A 238 16.50 -4.90 -9.73
CA GLY A 238 16.98 -3.68 -10.37
C GLY A 238 16.99 -2.47 -9.43
N LEU A 239 15.99 -2.35 -8.53
CA LEU A 239 16.01 -1.29 -7.51
C LEU A 239 17.12 -1.48 -6.48
N LEU A 240 17.44 -2.72 -6.11
CA LEU A 240 18.49 -3.05 -5.15
C LEU A 240 19.89 -2.84 -5.71
N GLU A 241 20.10 -3.01 -7.01
CA GLU A 241 21.35 -2.63 -7.68
C GLU A 241 21.64 -1.13 -7.53
N ILE A 242 20.60 -0.30 -7.65
CA ILE A 242 20.71 1.15 -7.53
C ILE A 242 20.68 1.59 -6.05
N ARG A 243 19.95 0.87 -5.19
CA ARG A 243 19.72 1.21 -3.78
C ARG A 243 19.81 -0.01 -2.86
N PRO A 244 21.04 -0.48 -2.55
CA PRO A 244 21.23 -1.63 -1.66
C PRO A 244 20.63 -1.44 -0.25
N SER A 245 20.52 -0.19 0.22
CA SER A 245 19.96 0.14 1.53
C SER A 245 18.50 -0.31 1.72
N MET A 246 17.76 -0.57 0.64
CA MET A 246 16.38 -1.06 0.70
C MET A 246 16.29 -2.59 0.90
N GLY A 247 17.42 -3.29 0.96
CA GLY A 247 17.51 -4.75 1.04
C GLY A 247 16.78 -5.38 2.22
N LYS A 248 16.67 -4.67 3.34
CA LYS A 248 15.95 -5.13 4.53
C LYS A 248 14.51 -5.56 4.24
N TYR A 249 13.83 -4.86 3.34
CA TYR A 249 12.41 -5.11 3.01
C TYR A 249 12.21 -5.72 1.62
N LEU A 250 13.14 -5.48 0.68
CA LEU A 250 13.02 -5.93 -0.70
C LEU A 250 13.88 -7.16 -1.04
N GLY A 251 14.93 -7.44 -0.26
CA GLY A 251 15.89 -8.51 -0.54
C GLY A 251 15.43 -9.91 -0.10
N THR A 252 14.35 -10.00 0.67
CA THR A 252 13.78 -11.29 1.09
C THR A 252 12.79 -11.80 0.04
N CYS A 253 12.74 -13.12 -0.15
CA CYS A 253 11.81 -13.76 -1.07
C CYS A 253 10.36 -13.30 -0.81
N MET A 254 9.58 -13.12 -1.88
CA MET A 254 8.17 -12.70 -1.78
C MET A 254 7.32 -13.75 -1.06
N LEU A 255 7.76 -15.01 -1.13
CA LEU A 255 7.31 -16.10 -0.27
C LEU A 255 7.93 -15.92 1.12
N GLY A 256 7.10 -15.65 2.12
CA GLY A 256 7.52 -15.80 3.51
C GLY A 256 7.89 -17.26 3.74
N CYS A 257 9.18 -17.54 3.98
CA CYS A 257 9.58 -18.84 4.51
C CYS A 257 8.89 -19.03 5.87
N ILE A 258 8.19 -20.15 6.00
CA ILE A 258 7.57 -20.65 7.24
C ILE A 258 8.68 -20.92 8.26
#